data_AF-A0A396ZHZ8-F1
#
_entry.id   AF-A0A396ZHZ8-F1
#
_cell.length_a   1.000
_cell.length_b   1.000
_cell.length_c   1.000
_cell.angle_alpha   90.00
_cell.angle_beta   90.00
_cell.angle_gamma   90.00
#
_symmetry.space_group_name_H-M   'P 1'
#
loop_
_entity.id
_entity.type
_entity.pdbx_description
1 polymer ?
#
loop_
_entity_poly.entity_id
_entity_poly.type
_entity_poly.pdbx_seq_one_letter_code
_entity_poly.pdbx_strand_id
1 'polypeptide(L)'
;MGFLFFYLFNGCYQKNTDADFYDFEDANTKLIVAYQAKDVLCNTSRRVTAFVPGRARKKDIDLCVSAVFAVSCQSWSSTSADATPATCKAIEFRY
;
A
#
# COMPACT_ATOMS: atom_id res chain seq x y z
N MET A 1 -28.96 37.19 26.07
CA MET A 1 -27.86 36.28 26.47
C MET A 1 -28.41 34.88 26.66
N GLY A 2 -27.96 33.92 25.86
CA GLY A 2 -28.37 32.52 25.97
C GLY A 2 -27.84 31.77 24.75
N PHE A 3 -26.52 31.58 24.73
CA PHE A 3 -25.74 31.08 23.61
C PHE A 3 -26.25 29.72 23.11
N LEU A 4 -26.41 29.64 21.79
CA LEU A 4 -26.58 28.41 21.01
C LEU A 4 -25.63 27.33 21.50
N PHE A 5 -26.18 26.24 22.05
CA PHE A 5 -25.43 25.00 22.27
C PHE A 5 -25.09 24.43 20.89
N PHE A 6 -23.89 24.76 20.43
CA PHE A 6 -23.34 24.32 19.16
C PHE A 6 -23.29 22.79 19.12
N TYR A 7 -24.13 22.29 18.23
CA TYR A 7 -24.23 20.95 17.71
C TYR A 7 -22.91 20.57 17.01
N LEU A 8 -21.90 20.10 17.75
CA LEU A 8 -20.65 19.62 17.15
C LEU A 8 -20.11 18.39 17.89
N PHE A 9 -20.91 17.33 17.94
CA PHE A 9 -20.38 15.96 18.02
C PHE A 9 -20.30 15.38 16.60
N ASN A 10 -19.53 16.03 15.73
CA ASN A 10 -19.11 15.42 14.47
C ASN A 10 -18.07 14.34 14.76
N GLY A 11 -18.59 13.13 14.99
CA GLY A 11 -18.05 11.86 14.53
C GLY A 11 -16.54 11.61 14.56
N CYS A 12 -16.07 10.99 15.64
CA CYS A 12 -15.06 9.94 15.49
C CYS A 12 -15.78 8.60 15.31
N TYR A 13 -16.45 8.40 14.17
CA TYR A 13 -16.89 7.07 13.76
C TYR A 13 -15.68 6.33 13.23
N GLN A 14 -14.88 5.73 14.12
CA GLN A 14 -13.79 4.85 13.72
C GLN A 14 -14.41 3.55 13.20
N LYS A 15 -14.78 3.55 11.92
CA LYS A 15 -15.21 2.36 11.19
C LYS A 15 -14.00 1.45 10.98
N ASN A 16 -13.57 0.78 12.04
CA ASN A 16 -12.73 -0.40 11.93
C ASN A 16 -13.65 -1.58 11.60
N THR A 17 -14.24 -1.57 10.40
CA THR A 17 -14.85 -2.81 9.91
C THR A 17 -13.72 -3.67 9.36
N ASP A 18 -13.63 -4.93 9.79
CA ASP A 18 -12.67 -5.90 9.23
C ASP A 18 -12.76 -5.99 7.70
N ALA A 19 -13.90 -5.58 7.12
CA ALA A 19 -14.09 -5.38 5.68
C ALA A 19 -13.09 -4.41 5.01
N ASP A 20 -12.43 -3.53 5.76
CA ASP A 20 -11.46 -2.55 5.26
C ASP A 20 -10.01 -3.05 5.33
N PHE A 21 -9.79 -4.30 5.74
CA PHE A 21 -8.47 -4.91 5.86
C PHE A 21 -8.34 -6.10 4.91
N TYR A 22 -7.13 -6.30 4.37
CA TYR A 22 -6.70 -7.58 3.82
C TYR A 22 -5.97 -8.35 4.92
N ASP A 23 -6.18 -9.66 4.94
CA ASP A 23 -5.34 -10.57 5.71
C ASP A 23 -3.93 -10.64 5.14
N PHE A 24 -3.00 -11.18 5.92
CA PHE A 24 -1.59 -11.26 5.57
C PHE A 24 -1.36 -11.90 4.19
N GLU A 25 -2.02 -13.02 3.89
CA GLU A 25 -1.87 -13.73 2.62
C GLU A 25 -2.39 -12.89 1.45
N ASP A 26 -3.60 -12.33 1.57
CA ASP A 26 -4.22 -11.51 0.54
C ASP A 26 -3.41 -10.25 0.23
N ALA A 27 -2.96 -9.54 1.28
CA ALA A 27 -2.17 -8.33 1.16
C ALA A 27 -0.87 -8.61 0.41
N ASN A 28 -0.10 -9.60 0.87
CA ASN A 28 1.20 -9.91 0.27
C ASN A 28 1.06 -10.48 -1.14
N THR A 29 0.06 -11.32 -1.40
CA THR A 29 -0.19 -11.86 -2.76
C THR A 29 -0.44 -10.75 -3.76
N LYS A 30 -1.28 -9.76 -3.42
CA LYS A 30 -1.56 -8.60 -4.28
C LYS A 30 -0.29 -7.81 -4.60
N LEU A 31 0.54 -7.56 -3.59
CA LEU A 31 1.79 -6.82 -3.78
C LEU A 31 2.79 -7.60 -4.64
N ILE A 32 3.01 -8.88 -4.35
CA ILE A 32 3.91 -9.74 -5.12
C ILE A 32 3.49 -9.77 -6.60
N VAL A 33 2.20 -9.98 -6.88
CA VAL A 33 1.67 -10.02 -8.25
C VAL A 33 1.89 -8.68 -8.95
N ALA A 34 1.63 -7.56 -8.28
CA ALA A 34 1.83 -6.23 -8.86
C ALA A 34 3.31 -5.98 -9.21
N TYR A 35 4.23 -6.34 -8.32
CA TYR A 35 5.65 -6.18 -8.55
C TYR A 35 6.18 -7.12 -9.63
N GLN A 36 5.76 -8.40 -9.64
CA GLN A 36 6.12 -9.34 -10.69
C GLN A 36 5.62 -8.88 -12.06
N ALA A 37 4.36 -8.40 -12.14
CA ALA A 37 3.83 -7.83 -13.36
C ALA A 37 4.64 -6.62 -13.83
N LYS A 38 5.04 -5.75 -12.90
CA LYS A 38 5.88 -4.59 -13.21
C LYS A 38 7.27 -4.99 -13.71
N ASP A 39 7.86 -6.01 -13.10
CA ASP A 39 9.14 -6.58 -13.52
C ASP A 39 9.07 -7.13 -14.95
N VAL A 40 8.01 -7.87 -15.29
CA VAL A 40 7.77 -8.34 -16.67
C VAL A 40 7.61 -7.16 -17.63
N LEU A 41 6.83 -6.14 -17.26
CA LEU A 41 6.60 -4.95 -18.10
C LEU A 41 7.88 -4.16 -18.39
N CYS A 42 8.80 -4.12 -17.43
CA CYS A 42 10.04 -3.35 -17.54
C CYS A 42 11.27 -4.21 -17.88
N ASN A 43 11.08 -5.50 -18.18
CA ASN A 43 12.15 -6.47 -18.46
C ASN A 43 13.22 -6.52 -17.36
N THR A 44 12.78 -6.53 -16.11
CA THR A 44 13.61 -6.63 -14.91
C THR A 44 13.23 -7.87 -14.10
N SER A 45 14.10 -8.30 -13.18
CA SER A 45 13.81 -9.40 -12.27
C SER A 45 14.37 -9.10 -10.89
N ARG A 46 13.49 -8.98 -9.89
CA ARG A 46 13.84 -8.73 -8.49
C ARG A 46 13.25 -9.80 -7.56
N ARG A 47 13.69 -9.76 -6.29
CA ARG A 47 13.27 -10.69 -5.26
C ARG A 47 12.65 -9.92 -4.10
N VAL A 48 11.50 -10.40 -3.63
CA VAL A 48 10.89 -9.92 -2.38
C VAL A 48 11.91 -10.03 -1.25
N THR A 49 12.08 -8.95 -0.48
CA THR A 49 12.99 -8.91 0.67
C THR A 49 12.26 -8.73 2.00
N ALA A 50 11.03 -8.21 2.00
CA ALA A 50 10.17 -8.15 3.19
C ALA A 50 8.69 -8.17 2.84
N PHE A 51 7.91 -8.85 3.66
CA PHE A 51 6.45 -8.91 3.58
C PHE A 51 5.80 -7.91 4.52
N VAL A 52 4.58 -7.49 4.20
CA VAL A 52 3.74 -6.67 5.08
C VAL A 52 3.40 -7.50 6.33
N PRO A 53 3.63 -6.99 7.56
CA PRO A 53 3.32 -7.74 8.77
C PRO A 53 1.81 -7.74 9.06
N GLY A 54 1.26 -8.94 9.28
CA GLY A 54 -0.13 -9.11 9.70
C GLY A 54 -1.15 -8.56 8.71
N ARG A 55 -2.30 -8.10 9.24
CA ARG A 55 -3.38 -7.52 8.44
C ARG A 55 -3.07 -6.06 8.07
N ALA A 56 -3.42 -5.67 6.86
CA ALA A 56 -3.15 -4.33 6.34
C ALA A 56 -4.43 -3.69 5.79
N ARG A 57 -4.56 -2.37 5.90
CA ARG A 57 -5.73 -1.67 5.34
C ARG A 57 -5.73 -1.81 3.83
N LYS A 58 -6.89 -2.15 3.25
CA LYS A 58 -7.07 -2.30 1.80
C LYS A 58 -6.58 -1.07 1.05
N LYS A 59 -6.96 0.12 1.53
CA LYS A 59 -6.53 1.40 0.95
C LYS A 59 -5.00 1.52 0.85
N ASP A 60 -4.26 1.04 1.84
CA ASP A 60 -2.81 1.20 1.91
C ASP A 60 -2.13 0.20 0.94
N ILE A 61 -2.68 -1.01 0.83
CA ILE A 61 -2.26 -2.01 -0.17
C ILE A 61 -2.54 -1.52 -1.59
N ASP A 62 -3.76 -1.07 -1.88
CA ASP A 62 -4.16 -0.61 -3.20
C ASP A 62 -3.37 0.65 -3.63
N LEU A 63 -3.05 1.52 -2.68
CA LEU A 63 -2.21 2.70 -2.92
C LEU A 63 -0.74 2.33 -3.17
N CYS A 64 -0.21 1.29 -2.52
CA CYS A 64 1.09 0.72 -2.87
C CYS A 64 1.07 0.13 -4.30
N VAL A 65 0.07 -0.68 -4.65
CA VAL A 65 -0.07 -1.26 -6.00
C VAL A 65 -0.11 -0.17 -7.08
N SER A 66 -0.91 0.87 -6.88
CA SER A 66 -0.96 1.98 -7.85
C SER A 66 0.36 2.72 -7.97
N ALA A 67 1.08 2.93 -6.85
CA ALA A 67 2.39 3.55 -6.87
C ALA A 67 3.42 2.71 -7.65
N VAL A 68 3.40 1.39 -7.53
CA VAL A 68 4.27 0.48 -8.31
C VAL A 68 4.09 0.71 -9.81
N PHE A 69 2.83 0.77 -10.26
CA PHE A 69 2.55 0.96 -11.68
C PHE A 69 2.84 2.38 -12.17
N ALA A 70 2.74 3.39 -11.29
CA ALA A 70 3.06 4.78 -11.60
C ALA A 70 4.57 5.05 -11.81
N VAL A 71 5.46 4.21 -11.27
CA VAL A 71 6.92 4.36 -11.48
C VAL A 71 7.26 4.04 -12.94
N SER A 72 8.00 4.91 -13.63
CA SER A 72 8.43 4.63 -15.02
C SER A 72 9.40 3.45 -15.10
N CYS A 73 9.46 2.74 -16.23
CA CYS A 73 10.42 1.63 -16.37
C CYS A 73 11.88 2.09 -16.29
N GLN A 74 12.19 3.32 -16.71
CA GLN A 74 13.52 3.91 -16.54
C GLN A 74 13.88 4.05 -15.06
N SER A 75 12.96 4.57 -14.24
CA SER A 75 13.15 4.69 -12.80
C SER A 75 13.16 3.34 -12.09
N TRP A 76 12.35 2.40 -12.58
CA TRP A 76 12.21 1.03 -12.08
C TRP A 76 13.47 0.19 -12.33
N SER A 77 14.17 0.40 -13.45
CA SER A 77 15.42 -0.30 -13.77
C SER A 77 16.65 0.39 -13.15
N SER A 78 16.58 1.70 -12.92
CA SER A 78 17.67 2.46 -12.31
C SER A 78 17.71 2.37 -10.78
N THR A 79 16.65 1.86 -10.15
CA THR A 79 16.64 1.67 -8.70
C THR A 79 17.54 0.50 -8.33
N SER A 80 18.30 0.65 -7.24
CA SER A 80 19.03 -0.46 -6.61
C SER A 80 18.04 -1.56 -6.16
N ALA A 81 18.53 -2.64 -5.55
CA ALA A 81 17.75 -3.83 -5.16
C ALA A 81 16.48 -3.57 -4.31
N ASP A 82 16.17 -2.33 -3.95
CA ASP A 82 15.03 -1.91 -3.15
C ASP A 82 14.28 -0.76 -3.86
N ALA A 83 13.59 -1.11 -4.95
CA ALA A 83 12.84 -0.16 -5.80
C ALA A 83 11.46 0.19 -5.25
N THR A 84 11.23 -0.18 -3.99
CA THR A 84 9.97 -0.06 -3.29
C THR A 84 9.53 1.41 -3.21
N PRO A 85 8.38 1.79 -3.80
CA PRO A 85 7.80 3.13 -3.63
C PRO A 85 7.59 3.47 -2.15
N ALA A 86 7.66 4.76 -1.79
CA ALA A 86 7.52 5.20 -0.39
C ALA A 86 6.21 4.71 0.26
N THR A 87 5.15 4.59 -0.53
CA THR A 87 3.85 4.08 -0.11
C THR A 87 3.88 2.60 0.29
N CYS A 88 4.63 1.79 -0.44
CA CYS A 88 4.89 0.39 -0.12
C CYS A 88 5.84 0.26 1.08
N LYS A 89 6.81 1.17 1.25
CA LYS A 89 7.67 1.20 2.43
C LYS A 89 6.92 1.53 3.71
N ALA A 90 5.87 2.35 3.63
CA ALA A 90 5.03 2.75 4.77
C ALA A 90 4.21 1.61 5.37
N ILE A 91 4.00 0.54 4.60
CA ILE A 91 3.39 -0.72 5.06
C ILE A 91 4.43 -1.83 5.28
N GLU A 92 5.70 -1.44 5.41
CA GLU A 92 6.86 -2.31 5.66
C GLU A 92 7.16 -3.36 4.56
N PHE A 93 6.51 -3.27 3.39
CA PHE A 93 6.84 -4.12 2.25
C PHE A 93 8.20 -3.73 1.65
N ARG A 94 8.95 -4.71 1.13
CA ARG A 94 10.23 -4.50 0.40
C ARG A 94 10.38 -5.53 -0.73
N TYR A 95 10.76 -5.09 -1.93
CA TYR A 95 10.91 -5.90 -3.15
C TYR A 95 12.01 -5.38 -4.07
#